data_AF-A0A7K2PBT7-F1
#
_entry.id   AF-A0A7K2PBT7-F1
#
_cell.length_a   1.000
_cell.length_b   1.000
_cell.length_c   1.000
_cell.angle_alpha   90.00
_cell.angle_beta   90.00
_cell.angle_gamma   90.00
#
_symmetry.space_group_name_H-M   'P 1'
#
loop_
_entity.id
_entity.type
_entity.pdbx_description
1 polymer ?
#
loop_
_entity_poly.entity_id
_entity_poly.type
_entity_poly.pdbx_seq_one_letter_code
_entity_poly.pdbx_strand_id
1 'polypeptide(L)'
;MAASPASSALPASVAPVPDRPRVTQLRLSAFAGHRRAVLRLGPLTVLAGPSGSGKTSALRAYDALARLGGGAELGAVFPDP
;
A
#
# COMPACT_ATOMS: atom_id res chain seq x y z
N MET A 1 -27.60 -1.41 -32.09
CA MET A 1 -26.65 -2.26 -31.36
C MET A 1 -26.45 -1.64 -30.00
N ALA A 2 -27.24 -2.07 -29.01
CA ALA A 2 -27.30 -1.48 -27.68
C ALA A 2 -26.25 -2.14 -26.77
N ALA A 3 -25.43 -1.34 -26.07
CA ALA A 3 -24.52 -1.83 -25.06
C ALA A 3 -25.26 -1.91 -23.71
N SER A 4 -25.35 -3.11 -23.16
CA SER A 4 -25.96 -3.42 -21.87
C SER A 4 -25.24 -2.70 -20.72
N PRO A 5 -25.96 -2.17 -19.70
CA PRO A 5 -25.32 -1.69 -18.48
C PRO A 5 -24.81 -2.90 -17.67
N ALA A 6 -23.52 -2.90 -17.34
CA ALA A 6 -22.94 -3.87 -16.43
C ALA A 6 -23.60 -3.75 -15.05
N SER A 7 -24.13 -4.88 -14.57
CA SER A 7 -24.81 -5.01 -13.29
C SER A 7 -23.91 -4.56 -12.14
N SER A 8 -24.37 -3.54 -11.40
CA SER A 8 -23.74 -3.10 -10.15
C SER A 8 -23.95 -4.19 -9.09
N ALA A 9 -22.94 -5.02 -8.87
CA ALA A 9 -22.92 -5.94 -7.74
C ALA A 9 -22.91 -5.10 -6.46
N LEU A 10 -23.98 -5.21 -5.66
CA LEU A 10 -24.05 -4.59 -4.35
C LEU A 10 -22.84 -5.07 -3.51
N PRO A 11 -22.13 -4.19 -2.79
CA PRO A 11 -21.02 -4.62 -1.96
C PRO A 11 -21.56 -5.60 -0.92
N ALA A 12 -21.00 -6.81 -0.90
CA ALA A 12 -21.24 -7.77 0.17
C ALA A 12 -21.00 -7.06 1.52
N SER A 13 -21.95 -7.19 2.44
CA SER A 13 -21.87 -6.59 3.78
C SER A 13 -20.59 -7.08 4.46
N VAL A 14 -19.58 -6.20 4.50
CA VAL A 14 -18.33 -6.47 5.21
C VAL A 14 -18.65 -6.35 6.68
N ALA A 15 -18.54 -7.44 7.43
CA ALA A 15 -18.65 -7.42 8.88
C ALA A 15 -17.76 -6.30 9.45
N PRO A 16 -18.22 -5.55 10.46
CA PRO A 16 -17.48 -4.41 10.97
C PRO A 16 -16.08 -4.85 11.40
N VAL A 17 -15.08 -4.26 10.76
CA VAL A 17 -13.68 -4.46 11.11
C VAL A 17 -13.50 -3.92 12.54
N PRO A 18 -12.88 -4.68 13.47
CA PRO A 18 -12.65 -4.20 14.82
C PRO A 18 -11.93 -2.84 14.80
N ASP A 19 -12.29 -1.95 15.71
CA ASP A 19 -11.78 -0.57 15.78
C ASP A 19 -10.32 -0.56 16.28
N ARG A 20 -9.42 -1.00 15.39
CA ARG A 20 -7.98 -1.03 15.60
C ARG A 20 -7.33 -0.05 14.64
N PRO A 21 -6.31 0.70 15.10
CA PRO A 21 -5.48 1.50 14.21
C PRO A 21 -4.93 0.64 13.08
N ARG A 22 -5.04 1.14 11.85
CA ARG A 22 -4.59 0.45 10.64
C ARG A 22 -4.01 1.45 9.66
N VAL A 23 -3.02 1.00 8.90
CA VAL A 23 -2.48 1.81 7.80
C VAL A 23 -3.50 1.80 6.66
N THR A 24 -3.99 2.97 6.30
CA THR A 24 -4.98 3.15 5.22
C THR A 24 -4.33 3.53 3.90
N GLN A 25 -3.14 4.13 3.95
CA GLN A 25 -2.42 4.61 2.78
C GLN A 25 -0.90 4.57 3.00
N LEU A 26 -0.17 4.22 1.95
CA LEU A 26 1.28 4.37 1.86
C LEU A 26 1.61 5.41 0.77
N ARG A 27 2.31 6.48 1.14
CA ARG A 27 2.68 7.57 0.22
C ARG A 27 4.18 7.58 0.00
N LEU A 28 4.59 7.41 -1.25
CA LEU A 28 5.99 7.32 -1.67
C LEU A 28 6.33 8.49 -2.60
N SER A 29 6.86 9.57 -2.02
CA SER A 29 7.18 10.80 -2.77
C SER A 29 8.38 10.61 -3.69
N ALA A 30 9.49 10.11 -3.16
CA ALA A 30 10.75 9.92 -3.88
C ALA A 30 11.52 8.72 -3.28
N PHE A 31 10.92 7.52 -3.35
CA PHE A 31 11.49 6.30 -2.76
C PHE A 31 11.79 5.27 -3.84
N ALA A 32 13.06 4.85 -3.96
CA ALA A 32 13.53 3.98 -5.05
C ALA A 32 13.07 4.53 -6.42
N GLY A 33 12.37 3.73 -7.23
CA GLY A 33 11.76 4.16 -8.50
C GLY A 33 10.41 4.88 -8.38
N HIS A 34 9.79 4.93 -7.19
CA HIS A 34 8.47 5.56 -7.01
C HIS A 34 8.57 7.08 -7.00
N ARG A 35 7.65 7.73 -7.74
CA ARG A 35 7.51 9.19 -7.79
C ARG A 35 6.06 9.58 -7.51
N ARG A 36 5.84 10.29 -6.40
CA ARG A 36 4.51 10.74 -5.95
C ARG A 36 3.45 9.62 -5.92
N ALA A 37 3.85 8.38 -5.61
CA ALA A 37 2.95 7.24 -5.61
C ALA A 37 2.08 7.22 -4.33
N VAL A 38 0.80 6.86 -4.47
CA VAL A 38 -0.14 6.70 -3.35
C VAL A 38 -0.80 5.33 -3.48
N LEU A 39 -0.50 4.45 -2.53
CA LEU A 39 -1.06 3.10 -2.44
C LEU A 39 -2.13 3.10 -1.34
N ARG A 40 -3.40 2.97 -1.74
CA ARG A 40 -4.51 2.82 -0.79
C ARG A 40 -4.57 1.37 -0.30
N LEU A 41 -4.68 1.18 1.00
CA LEU A 41 -4.70 -0.13 1.65
C LEU A 41 -6.10 -0.39 2.21
N GLY A 42 -6.72 -1.48 1.74
CA GLY A 42 -7.97 -2.02 2.27
C GLY A 42 -7.72 -3.11 3.31
N PRO A 43 -8.78 -3.82 3.76
CA PRO A 43 -8.65 -4.96 4.66
C PRO A 43 -7.70 -6.06 4.12
N LEU A 44 -7.70 -6.25 2.80
CA LEU A 44 -6.72 -7.04 2.06
C LEU A 44 -6.31 -6.25 0.82
N THR A 45 -5.02 -6.19 0.52
CA THR A 45 -4.49 -5.53 -0.68
C THR A 45 -3.36 -6.36 -1.25
N VAL A 46 -3.47 -6.70 -2.53
CA VAL A 46 -2.45 -7.45 -3.27
C VAL A 46 -1.77 -6.49 -4.25
N LEU A 47 -0.45 -6.38 -4.17
CA LEU A 47 0.33 -5.61 -5.13
C LEU A 47 0.70 -6.51 -6.31
N ALA A 48 0.11 -6.25 -7.47
CA ALA A 48 0.35 -6.99 -8.71
C ALA A 48 0.93 -6.09 -9.81
N GLY A 49 1.47 -6.70 -10.87
CA GLY A 49 2.00 -5.99 -12.05
C GLY A 49 3.31 -6.61 -12.58
N PRO A 50 3.84 -6.10 -13.71
CA PRO A 50 5.05 -6.63 -14.34
C PRO A 50 6.27 -6.65 -13.41
N SER A 51 7.25 -7.50 -13.70
CA SER A 51 8.56 -7.45 -13.03
C SER A 51 9.16 -6.05 -13.14
N GLY A 52 9.81 -5.58 -12.07
CA GLY A 52 10.37 -4.22 -12.02
C GLY A 52 9.37 -3.09 -11.72
N SER A 53 8.07 -3.36 -11.61
CA SER A 53 7.06 -2.32 -11.32
C SER A 53 7.12 -1.70 -9.90
N GLY A 54 8.13 -2.04 -9.10
CA GLY A 54 8.33 -1.47 -7.76
C GLY A 54 7.47 -2.07 -6.64
N LYS A 55 6.86 -3.24 -6.83
CA LYS A 55 6.10 -3.94 -5.76
C LYS A 55 6.97 -4.21 -4.52
N THR A 56 8.16 -4.78 -4.74
CA THR A 56 9.10 -5.09 -3.66
C THR A 56 9.56 -3.82 -2.96
N SER A 57 9.90 -2.76 -3.71
CA SER A 57 10.31 -1.49 -3.11
C SER A 57 9.18 -0.81 -2.34
N ALA A 58 7.93 -0.95 -2.76
CA ALA A 58 6.78 -0.46 -1.99
C ALA A 58 6.65 -1.18 -0.64
N LEU A 59 6.79 -2.51 -0.61
CA LEU A 59 6.77 -3.28 0.64
C LEU A 59 7.99 -2.97 1.53
N ARG A 60 9.16 -2.72 0.95
CA ARG A 60 10.34 -2.27 1.71
C ARG A 60 10.15 -0.90 2.33
N ALA A 61 9.48 0.02 1.65
CA ALA A 61 9.12 1.31 2.23
C ALA A 61 8.15 1.15 3.40
N TYR A 62 7.15 0.27 3.28
CA TYR A 62 6.24 -0.05 4.39
C TYR A 62 6.98 -0.60 5.61
N ASP A 63 7.87 -1.58 5.41
CA ASP A 63 8.71 -2.15 6.46
C ASP A 63 9.59 -1.09 7.14
N ALA A 64 10.27 -0.25 6.35
CA ALA A 64 11.08 0.84 6.87
C ALA A 64 10.26 1.81 7.74
N LEU A 65 9.09 2.25 7.27
CA LEU A 65 8.23 3.15 8.04
C LEU A 65 7.66 2.48 9.30
N ALA A 66 7.34 1.18 9.24
CA ALA A 66 6.91 0.42 10.41
C ALA A 66 8.01 0.36 11.47
N ARG A 67 9.26 0.12 11.05
CA ARG A 67 10.43 0.11 11.96
C ARG A 67 10.68 1.49 12.59
N LEU A 68 10.62 2.55 11.79
CA LEU A 68 10.73 3.92 12.30
C LEU A 68 9.62 4.24 13.30
N GLY A 69 8.37 3.89 12.99
CA GLY A 69 7.23 4.03 13.90
C GLY A 69 7.36 3.20 15.17
N GLY A 70 8.14 2.11 15.14
CA GLY A 70 8.52 1.31 16.30
C GLY A 70 9.73 1.82 17.08
N GLY A 71 10.30 2.97 16.70
CA GLY A 71 11.43 3.60 17.41
C GLY A 71 12.82 3.23 16.89
N ALA A 72 12.92 2.58 15.73
CA ALA A 72 14.23 2.36 15.11
C ALA A 72 14.85 3.68 14.64
N GLU A 73 16.17 3.80 14.80
CA GLU A 73 16.94 4.95 14.33
C GLU A 73 16.97 5.02 12.80
N LEU A 74 17.04 6.25 12.26
CA LEU A 74 17.00 6.49 10.82
C LEU A 74 18.13 5.76 10.07
N GLY A 75 19.37 5.86 10.57
CA GLY A 75 20.54 5.21 9.96
C GLY A 75 20.50 3.67 10.03
N ALA A 76 19.75 3.10 10.97
CA ALA A 76 19.56 1.65 11.06
C ALA A 76 18.50 1.13 10.06
N VAL A 77 17.61 2.01 9.60
CA VAL A 77 16.56 1.70 8.61
C VAL A 77 17.05 2.02 7.19
N PHE A 78 17.76 3.14 7.02
CA PHE A 78 18.36 3.58 5.78
C PHE A 78 19.87 3.77 5.99
N PRO A 79 20.66 2.69 5.89
CA PRO A 79 22.10 2.81 6.00
C PRO A 79 22.67 3.63 4.83
N ASP A 80 23.75 4.34 5.12
CA ASP A 80 24.52 5.02 4.09
C ASP A 80 25.04 4.00 3.04
N PRO A 81 25.13 4.42 1.77
CA PRO A 81 25.51 3.55 0.65
C PRO A 81 26.95 3.03 0.73
#